data_AF-A0A5C7HFX0-F1
#
_entry.id   AF-A0A5C7HFX0-F1
#
_cell.length_a   1.000
_cell.length_b   1.000
_cell.length_c   1.000
_cell.angle_alpha   90.00
_cell.angle_beta   90.00
_cell.angle_gamma   90.00
#
_symmetry.space_group_name_H-M   'P 1'
#
loop_
_entity.id
_entity.type
_entity.pdbx_description
1 polymer ?
#
loop_
_entity_poly.entity_id
_entity_poly.type
_entity_poly.pdbx_seq_one_letter_code
_entity_poly.pdbx_strand_id
1 'polypeptide(L)'
;MAKMSVLLGFLLGLVMVGLASSAKFDELFQASWALDHFAYEGETLKLKLDNYSDMIKFLVDETPIRVHTNLEHKGIPFPRDQAMGVYSSIWNADDWATQGGRVKTDWSHAPFVASYRNFDIDACECPVSVAAVDNAKKCSSSNEKRFWWDEPTVAELNLHQSHQLLWVRANHMIYDYCTDTTRFPVTPLECVHHRH
;
A
#
# COMPACT_ATOMS: atom_id res chain seq x y z
N MET A 1 -52.31 -53.34 -25.73
CA MET A 1 -51.01 -53.53 -25.04
C MET A 1 -50.26 -52.21 -25.05
N ALA A 2 -49.57 -51.92 -23.94
CA ALA A 2 -48.61 -50.84 -23.71
C ALA A 2 -49.12 -49.39 -23.60
N LYS A 3 -49.34 -49.00 -22.33
CA LYS A 3 -49.21 -47.63 -21.77
C LYS A 3 -47.76 -47.15 -21.93
N MET A 4 -47.54 -45.85 -22.13
CA MET A 4 -46.68 -45.07 -21.22
C MET A 4 -46.85 -43.57 -21.46
N SER A 5 -47.32 -42.90 -20.41
CA SER A 5 -47.29 -41.45 -20.23
C SER A 5 -45.86 -41.01 -19.92
N VAL A 6 -45.39 -39.92 -20.54
CA VAL A 6 -44.22 -39.17 -20.04
C VAL A 6 -44.56 -37.68 -20.14
N LEU A 7 -45.05 -37.13 -19.03
CA LEU A 7 -45.02 -35.69 -18.78
C LEU A 7 -43.56 -35.26 -18.60
N LEU A 8 -43.04 -34.47 -19.53
CA LEU A 8 -41.77 -33.77 -19.34
C LEU A 8 -42.08 -32.39 -18.74
N GLY A 9 -42.02 -32.29 -17.41
CA GLY A 9 -42.14 -31.03 -16.70
C GLY A 9 -40.92 -30.14 -16.96
N PHE A 10 -41.13 -29.00 -17.62
CA PHE A 10 -40.14 -27.92 -17.68
C PHE A 10 -40.20 -27.14 -16.36
N LEU A 11 -39.27 -27.41 -15.45
CA LEU A 11 -38.96 -26.52 -14.33
C LEU A 11 -38.09 -25.39 -14.86
N LEU A 12 -38.68 -24.22 -15.12
CA LEU A 12 -37.93 -22.97 -15.23
C LEU A 12 -37.39 -22.62 -13.83
N GLY A 13 -36.13 -22.95 -13.57
CA GLY A 13 -35.40 -22.37 -12.45
C GLY A 13 -35.16 -20.89 -12.71
N LEU A 14 -35.92 -20.03 -12.02
CA LEU A 14 -35.64 -18.60 -11.97
C LEU A 14 -34.33 -18.40 -11.19
N VAL A 15 -33.22 -18.24 -11.90
CA VAL A 15 -31.96 -17.81 -11.28
C VAL A 15 -32.15 -16.35 -10.89
N MET A 16 -32.52 -16.12 -9.64
CA MET A 16 -32.46 -14.79 -9.02
C MET A 16 -30.98 -14.40 -8.98
N VAL A 17 -30.53 -13.67 -10.01
CA VAL A 17 -29.28 -12.92 -9.95
C VAL A 17 -29.52 -11.80 -8.95
N GLY A 18 -29.18 -12.07 -7.69
CA GLY A 18 -29.15 -11.03 -6.67
C GLY A 18 -28.13 -9.99 -7.10
N LEU A 19 -28.60 -8.79 -7.44
CA LEU A 19 -27.76 -7.60 -7.48
C LEU A 19 -27.30 -7.33 -6.05
N ALA A 20 -26.15 -7.89 -5.68
CA ALA A 20 -25.47 -7.51 -4.45
C ALA A 20 -24.94 -6.08 -4.65
N SER A 21 -25.65 -5.10 -4.10
CA SER A 21 -25.13 -3.75 -3.94
C SER A 21 -24.09 -3.80 -2.82
N SER A 22 -22.81 -3.78 -3.18
CA SER A 22 -21.72 -3.57 -2.23
C SER A 22 -21.69 -2.07 -1.90
N ALA A 23 -21.70 -1.72 -0.61
CA ALA A 23 -21.51 -0.34 -0.20
C ALA A 23 -20.16 0.16 -0.72
N LYS A 24 -20.12 1.36 -1.32
CA LYS A 24 -18.84 1.95 -1.73
C LYS A 24 -18.01 2.19 -0.47
N PHE A 25 -16.69 2.01 -0.58
CA PHE A 25 -15.76 2.24 0.53
C PHE A 25 -15.94 3.65 1.15
N ASP A 26 -16.26 4.65 0.32
CA ASP A 26 -16.51 6.04 0.73
C ASP A 26 -17.81 6.25 1.53
N GLU A 27 -18.75 5.29 1.50
CA GLU A 27 -19.98 5.31 2.31
C GLU A 27 -19.74 4.77 3.73
N LEU A 28 -18.74 3.91 3.90
CA LEU A 28 -18.36 3.33 5.20
C LEU A 28 -17.17 4.06 5.85
N PHE A 29 -16.40 4.80 5.05
CA PHE A 29 -15.23 5.55 5.47
C PHE A 29 -15.36 7.01 5.00
N GLN A 30 -15.93 7.87 5.84
CA GLN A 30 -15.93 9.30 5.56
C GLN A 30 -14.52 9.86 5.74
N ALA A 31 -13.82 10.10 4.63
CA ALA A 31 -12.64 10.95 4.61
C ALA A 31 -13.07 12.42 4.78
N SER A 32 -13.55 12.78 5.98
CA SER A 32 -14.06 14.13 6.28
C SER A 32 -12.97 15.21 6.36
N TRP A 33 -11.77 14.96 5.83
CA TRP A 33 -10.54 15.69 6.20
C TRP A 33 -9.83 16.40 5.05
N ALA A 34 -10.34 16.35 3.82
CA ALA A 34 -9.83 17.16 2.69
C ALA A 34 -10.87 17.25 1.57
N LEU A 35 -11.88 18.11 1.71
CA LEU A 35 -12.94 18.29 0.69
C LEU A 35 -12.54 19.25 -0.44
N ASP A 36 -11.45 19.99 -0.25
CA ASP A 36 -11.05 21.17 -1.03
C ASP A 36 -9.74 20.98 -1.83
N HIS A 37 -9.14 19.79 -1.79
CA HIS A 37 -7.87 19.48 -2.48
C HIS A 37 -7.94 18.32 -3.49
N PHE A 38 -9.11 17.72 -3.71
CA PHE A 38 -9.29 16.67 -4.70
C PHE A 38 -10.08 17.20 -5.91
N ALA A 39 -9.39 17.47 -7.00
CA ALA A 39 -10.01 17.61 -8.31
C ALA A 39 -10.31 16.20 -8.85
N TYR A 40 -11.58 15.81 -8.84
CA TYR A 40 -12.02 14.51 -9.33
C TYR A 40 -12.17 14.52 -10.86
N GLU A 41 -11.25 13.89 -11.58
CA GLU A 41 -11.52 13.23 -12.86
C GLU A 41 -11.52 11.70 -12.64
N GLY A 42 -12.44 11.24 -11.79
CA GLY A 42 -12.55 9.85 -11.29
C GLY A 42 -12.13 9.66 -9.82
N GLU A 43 -12.55 8.55 -9.19
CA GLU A 43 -12.41 8.25 -7.73
C GLU A 43 -11.16 7.41 -7.35
N THR A 44 -10.10 7.33 -8.17
CA THR A 44 -9.00 6.37 -7.88
C THR A 44 -7.75 7.02 -7.28
N LEU A 45 -7.40 6.58 -6.07
CA LEU A 45 -6.17 6.91 -5.37
C LEU A 45 -4.95 6.20 -5.99
N LYS A 46 -3.85 6.92 -6.24
CA LYS A 46 -2.58 6.33 -6.67
C LYS A 46 -1.68 6.07 -5.47
N LEU A 47 -1.40 4.80 -5.22
CA LEU A 47 -0.40 4.36 -4.24
C LEU A 47 0.92 4.09 -4.95
N LYS A 48 2.00 4.66 -4.42
CA LYS A 48 3.34 4.50 -4.99
C LYS A 48 4.37 4.27 -3.88
N LEU A 49 5.22 3.29 -4.11
CA LEU A 49 6.37 2.95 -3.26
C LEU A 49 7.62 3.07 -4.11
N ASP A 50 8.42 4.09 -3.85
CA ASP A 50 9.72 4.21 -4.49
C ASP A 50 10.80 3.73 -3.53
N ASN A 51 11.60 2.76 -3.97
CA ASN A 51 12.76 2.28 -3.23
C ASN A 51 14.03 2.71 -3.96
N TYR A 52 14.67 3.76 -3.46
CA TYR A 52 15.96 4.26 -3.92
C TYR A 52 17.07 3.67 -3.05
N SER A 53 18.30 3.66 -3.56
CA SER A 53 19.48 3.20 -2.80
C SER A 53 19.63 3.89 -1.42
N ASP A 54 19.15 5.14 -1.31
CA ASP A 54 19.31 5.99 -0.14
C ASP A 54 18.01 6.25 0.65
N MET A 55 16.83 5.92 0.13
CA MET A 55 15.56 6.09 0.86
C MET A 55 14.37 5.35 0.25
N ILE A 56 13.37 5.09 1.09
CA ILE A 56 12.05 4.59 0.71
C ILE A 56 11.03 5.72 0.85
N LYS A 57 10.27 6.00 -0.22
CA LYS A 57 9.17 6.98 -0.23
C LYS A 57 7.83 6.28 -0.36
N PHE A 58 6.90 6.62 0.52
CA PHE A 58 5.50 6.23 0.43
C PHE A 58 4.71 7.44 -0.05
N LEU A 59 4.02 7.31 -1.18
CA LEU A 59 3.27 8.40 -1.79
C LEU A 59 1.80 8.05 -2.04
N VAL A 60 0.98 9.07 -1.91
CA VAL A 60 -0.45 9.08 -2.28
C VAL A 60 -0.64 10.21 -3.27
N ASP A 61 -1.06 9.92 -4.50
CA ASP A 61 -1.23 10.91 -5.58
C ASP A 61 0.02 11.81 -5.76
N GLU A 62 1.20 11.19 -5.75
CA GLU A 62 2.54 11.83 -5.78
C GLU A 62 2.89 12.71 -4.55
N THR A 63 2.02 12.76 -3.54
CA THR A 63 2.27 13.44 -2.26
C THR A 63 2.98 12.48 -1.30
N PRO A 64 4.20 12.80 -0.82
CA PRO A 64 4.89 11.95 0.15
C PRO A 64 4.17 11.98 1.50
N ILE A 65 3.81 10.80 2.01
CA ILE A 65 3.17 10.62 3.32
C ILE A 65 4.14 10.07 4.37
N ARG A 66 5.21 9.39 3.92
CA ARG A 66 6.31 8.91 4.77
C ARG A 66 7.57 8.75 3.95
N VAL A 67 8.71 9.09 4.55
CA VAL A 67 10.04 8.75 4.03
C VAL A 67 10.82 7.99 5.09
N HIS A 68 11.53 6.94 4.66
CA HIS A 68 12.45 6.18 5.48
C HIS A 68 13.83 6.20 4.82
N THR A 69 14.75 6.96 5.40
CA THR A 69 16.10 7.17 4.85
C THR A 69 17.02 6.02 5.23
N ASN A 70 17.91 5.66 4.32
CA ASN A 70 18.98 4.70 4.58
C ASN A 70 19.97 5.29 5.60
N LEU A 71 20.02 4.68 6.78
CA LEU A 71 20.93 5.04 7.87
C LEU A 71 21.82 3.84 8.26
N GLU A 72 22.15 2.95 7.33
CA GLU A 72 23.06 1.81 7.56
C GLU A 72 24.41 2.26 8.13
N HIS A 73 24.91 3.42 7.70
CA HIS A 73 26.15 4.02 8.24
C HIS A 73 26.07 4.38 9.74
N LYS A 74 24.86 4.43 10.31
CA LYS A 74 24.60 4.61 11.75
C LYS A 74 24.19 3.32 12.44
N GLY A 75 24.31 2.17 11.76
CA GLY A 75 23.97 0.85 12.29
C GLY A 75 22.47 0.53 12.25
N ILE A 76 21.66 1.29 11.53
CA ILE A 76 20.22 1.04 11.36
C ILE A 76 20.01 0.15 10.14
N PRO A 77 19.37 -1.03 10.27
CA PRO A 77 19.10 -1.89 9.12
C PRO A 77 18.22 -1.20 8.08
N PHE A 78 18.52 -1.43 6.80
CA PHE A 78 17.74 -0.92 5.67
C PHE A 78 17.52 -2.04 4.64
N PRO A 79 16.33 -2.16 4.02
CA PRO A 79 16.02 -3.25 3.08
C PRO A 79 16.65 -3.00 1.71
N ARG A 80 17.96 -3.19 1.60
CA ARG A 80 18.75 -3.01 0.38
C ARG A 80 19.06 -4.31 -0.38
N ASP A 81 19.46 -5.34 0.36
CA ASP A 81 20.06 -6.55 -0.22
C ASP A 81 19.08 -7.70 -0.48
N GLN A 82 17.85 -7.59 0.03
CA GLN A 82 16.83 -8.64 -0.11
C GLN A 82 15.83 -8.22 -1.18
N ALA A 83 15.77 -9.01 -2.26
CA ALA A 83 14.76 -8.82 -3.29
C ALA A 83 13.36 -8.97 -2.70
N MET A 84 12.45 -8.09 -3.10
CA MET A 84 11.07 -8.05 -2.59
C MET A 84 10.07 -8.35 -3.70
N GLY A 85 8.96 -9.00 -3.32
CA GLY A 85 7.77 -9.12 -4.16
C GLY A 85 6.73 -8.07 -3.79
N VAL A 86 5.90 -7.69 -4.75
CA VAL A 86 4.72 -6.85 -4.51
C VAL A 86 3.53 -7.75 -4.22
N TYR A 87 2.81 -7.47 -3.13
CA TYR A 87 1.64 -8.22 -2.70
C TYR A 87 0.46 -7.27 -2.49
N SER A 88 -0.74 -7.75 -2.79
CA SER A 88 -1.99 -7.08 -2.48
C SER A 88 -3.00 -8.10 -1.97
N SER A 89 -3.76 -7.76 -0.94
CA SER A 89 -4.75 -8.66 -0.34
C SER A 89 -5.86 -7.87 0.35
N ILE A 90 -7.06 -8.44 0.38
CA ILE A 90 -8.16 -8.05 1.25
C ILE A 90 -8.40 -9.21 2.22
N TRP A 91 -8.36 -8.94 3.53
CA TRP A 91 -8.50 -9.97 4.56
C TRP A 91 -9.07 -9.38 5.85
N ASN A 92 -9.65 -10.24 6.71
CA ASN A 92 -10.21 -9.83 7.99
C ASN A 92 -9.13 -9.72 9.08
N ALA A 93 -9.03 -8.56 9.72
CA ALA A 93 -8.07 -8.25 10.78
C ALA A 93 -8.75 -7.70 12.05
N ASP A 94 -9.89 -8.29 12.44
CA ASP A 94 -10.73 -7.90 13.58
C ASP A 94 -10.00 -7.64 14.89
N ASP A 95 -8.89 -8.33 15.15
CA ASP A 95 -8.16 -8.21 16.41
C ASP A 95 -7.47 -6.87 16.60
N TRP A 96 -7.25 -6.10 15.52
CA TRP A 96 -6.48 -4.85 15.62
C TRP A 96 -6.88 -3.73 14.65
N ALA A 97 -7.53 -4.03 13.51
CA ALA A 97 -7.66 -3.07 12.41
C ALA A 97 -8.47 -1.80 12.74
N THR A 98 -9.65 -1.94 13.34
CA THR A 98 -10.57 -0.80 13.56
C THR A 98 -10.66 -0.45 15.04
N GLN A 99 -10.25 0.79 15.37
CA GLN A 99 -10.15 1.30 16.75
C GLN A 99 -9.36 0.36 17.69
N GLY A 100 -8.25 -0.19 17.20
CA GLY A 100 -7.44 -1.16 17.95
C GLY A 100 -8.17 -2.48 18.22
N GLY A 101 -9.06 -2.90 17.33
CA GLY A 101 -9.80 -4.16 17.40
C GLY A 101 -11.13 -4.11 18.17
N ARG A 102 -11.58 -2.91 18.57
CA ARG A 102 -12.86 -2.73 19.29
C ARG A 102 -14.08 -2.88 18.38
N VAL A 103 -13.96 -2.47 17.12
CA VAL A 103 -15.02 -2.59 16.12
C VAL A 103 -14.70 -3.80 15.24
N LYS A 104 -15.65 -4.75 15.16
CA LYS A 104 -15.52 -6.00 14.42
C LYS A 104 -16.23 -5.91 13.07
N THR A 105 -15.82 -6.75 12.15
CA THR A 105 -16.40 -6.87 10.81
C THR A 105 -17.85 -7.31 10.89
N ASP A 106 -18.75 -6.49 10.38
CA ASP A 106 -20.14 -6.86 10.18
C ASP A 106 -20.31 -7.59 8.84
N TRP A 107 -20.31 -8.91 8.89
CA TRP A 107 -20.41 -9.77 7.71
C TRP A 107 -21.76 -9.67 6.97
N SER A 108 -22.77 -9.01 7.54
CA SER A 108 -24.02 -8.75 6.82
C SER A 108 -23.84 -7.78 5.64
N HIS A 109 -22.77 -6.99 5.64
CA HIS A 109 -22.40 -6.08 4.54
C HIS A 109 -21.52 -6.72 3.45
N ALA A 110 -21.28 -8.04 3.51
CA ALA A 110 -20.53 -8.73 2.48
C ALA A 110 -21.27 -8.74 1.12
N PRO A 111 -20.56 -8.76 -0.02
CA PRO A 111 -19.10 -8.88 -0.15
C PRO A 111 -18.35 -7.56 0.02
N PHE A 112 -17.19 -7.63 0.67
CA PHE A 112 -16.21 -6.54 0.72
C PHE A 112 -15.31 -6.61 -0.52
N VAL A 113 -15.28 -5.54 -1.31
CA VAL A 113 -14.60 -5.54 -2.62
C VAL A 113 -13.51 -4.46 -2.63
N ALA A 114 -12.28 -4.85 -2.94
CA ALA A 114 -11.18 -3.95 -3.27
C ALA A 114 -10.88 -4.07 -4.79
N SER A 115 -10.88 -2.93 -5.48
CA SER A 115 -10.62 -2.87 -6.92
C SER A 115 -9.29 -2.20 -7.19
N TYR A 116 -8.47 -2.80 -8.06
CA TYR A 116 -7.15 -2.31 -8.42
C TYR A 116 -7.06 -2.17 -9.94
N ARG A 117 -6.37 -1.12 -10.40
CA ARG A 117 -6.10 -0.88 -11.82
C ARG A 117 -4.73 -0.24 -11.97
N ASN A 118 -4.24 -0.16 -13.20
CA ASN A 118 -2.99 0.53 -13.55
C ASN A 118 -1.79 0.01 -12.75
N PHE A 119 -1.61 -1.32 -12.73
CA PHE A 119 -0.44 -1.94 -12.13
C PHE A 119 0.80 -1.54 -12.92
N ASP A 120 1.68 -0.80 -12.26
CA ASP A 120 2.93 -0.31 -12.83
C ASP A 120 4.08 -0.73 -11.92
N ILE A 121 5.04 -1.46 -12.49
CA ILE A 121 6.22 -1.96 -11.78
C ILE A 121 7.42 -1.62 -12.66
N ASP A 122 8.11 -0.54 -12.31
CA ASP A 122 9.38 -0.16 -12.89
C ASP A 122 10.48 -0.45 -11.86
N ALA A 123 11.10 -1.62 -11.97
CA ALA A 123 12.04 -2.14 -10.98
C ALA A 123 13.10 -3.03 -11.61
N CYS A 124 14.24 -3.19 -10.94
CA CYS A 124 15.25 -4.15 -11.34
C CYS A 124 14.84 -5.59 -10.96
N GLU A 125 14.62 -6.42 -11.98
CA GLU A 125 14.19 -7.81 -11.80
C GLU A 125 15.31 -8.70 -11.23
N CYS A 126 14.98 -9.39 -10.13
CA CYS A 126 15.82 -10.38 -9.46
C CYS A 126 15.20 -11.79 -9.57
N PRO A 127 15.58 -12.62 -10.56
CA PRO A 127 15.04 -13.96 -10.70
C PRO A 127 15.43 -14.87 -9.54
N VAL A 128 14.48 -15.69 -9.07
CA VAL A 128 14.68 -16.62 -7.93
C VAL A 128 15.71 -17.70 -8.24
N SER A 129 15.93 -18.00 -9.53
CA SER A 129 16.92 -18.97 -10.00
C SER A 129 18.37 -18.49 -9.94
N VAL A 130 18.59 -17.21 -9.65
CA VAL A 130 19.90 -16.57 -9.58
C VAL A 130 20.28 -16.37 -8.11
N ALA A 131 21.55 -16.59 -7.77
CA ALA A 131 22.02 -16.37 -6.40
C ALA A 131 21.79 -14.91 -5.97
N ALA A 132 21.38 -14.70 -4.71
CA ALA A 132 21.06 -13.38 -4.19
C ALA A 132 22.21 -12.36 -4.39
N VAL A 133 23.47 -12.81 -4.29
CA VAL A 133 24.66 -11.98 -4.52
C VAL A 133 24.76 -11.48 -5.97
N ASP A 134 24.37 -12.30 -6.94
CA ASP A 134 24.43 -11.93 -8.36
C ASP A 134 23.26 -11.05 -8.75
N ASN A 135 22.07 -11.29 -8.16
CA ASN A 135 20.92 -10.39 -8.26
C ASN A 135 21.25 -9.01 -7.65
N ALA A 136 21.86 -8.98 -6.47
CA ALA A 136 22.32 -7.76 -5.83
C ALA A 136 23.32 -7.03 -6.73
N LYS A 137 24.32 -7.69 -7.32
CA LYS A 137 25.26 -7.06 -8.27
C LYS A 137 24.60 -6.50 -9.53
N LYS A 138 23.56 -7.18 -10.04
CA LYS A 138 22.81 -6.75 -11.23
C LYS A 138 22.02 -5.47 -10.97
N CYS A 139 21.40 -5.37 -9.79
CA CYS A 139 20.52 -4.27 -9.41
C CYS A 139 21.19 -3.19 -8.57
N SER A 140 22.41 -3.43 -8.10
CA SER A 140 23.26 -2.41 -7.48
C SER A 140 23.94 -1.61 -8.57
N SER A 141 23.95 -0.28 -8.42
CA SER A 141 24.66 0.65 -9.28
C SER A 141 26.18 0.44 -9.16
N SER A 142 26.75 -0.53 -9.91
CA SER A 142 28.15 -0.43 -10.30
C SER A 142 28.30 0.85 -11.12
N ASN A 143 29.28 1.73 -10.81
CA ASN A 143 29.77 3.00 -11.45
C ASN A 143 29.10 3.61 -12.72
N GLU A 144 28.36 2.86 -13.52
CA GLU A 144 27.46 3.26 -14.58
C GLU A 144 26.03 3.39 -14.03
N LYS A 145 25.50 4.61 -13.99
CA LYS A 145 24.10 4.91 -13.65
C LYS A 145 23.17 4.21 -14.64
N ARG A 146 22.65 3.03 -14.27
CA ARG A 146 21.85 2.19 -15.17
C ARG A 146 20.37 2.51 -15.11
N PHE A 147 19.88 3.00 -13.98
CA PHE A 147 18.46 3.24 -13.77
C PHE A 147 18.17 4.71 -13.45
N TRP A 148 16.99 5.20 -13.84
CA TRP A 148 16.62 6.60 -13.60
C TRP A 148 16.49 6.92 -12.11
N TRP A 149 16.18 5.91 -11.28
CA TRP A 149 16.11 6.03 -9.83
C TRP A 149 17.49 6.10 -9.14
N ASP A 150 18.59 5.87 -9.86
CA ASP A 150 19.95 6.07 -9.33
C ASP A 150 20.43 7.51 -9.48
N GLU A 151 19.62 8.41 -10.05
CA GLU A 151 20.00 9.81 -10.21
C GLU A 151 19.97 10.57 -8.85
N PRO A 152 20.99 11.41 -8.54
CA PRO A 152 21.03 12.17 -7.29
C PRO A 152 19.82 13.08 -7.09
N THR A 153 19.15 13.49 -8.16
CA THR A 153 17.97 14.36 -8.11
C THR A 153 16.75 13.69 -7.51
N VAL A 154 16.68 12.35 -7.52
CA VAL A 154 15.58 11.58 -6.92
C VAL A 154 15.96 10.94 -5.59
N ALA A 155 17.25 10.99 -5.22
CA ALA A 155 17.77 10.51 -3.95
C ALA A 155 17.28 11.32 -2.74
N GLU A 156 16.71 12.52 -2.94
CA GLU A 156 16.14 13.35 -1.88
C GLU A 156 14.70 13.81 -2.20
N LEU A 157 14.00 14.35 -1.21
CA LEU A 157 12.76 15.09 -1.46
C LEU A 157 13.09 16.49 -1.96
N ASN A 158 12.38 16.95 -2.98
CA ASN A 158 12.45 18.37 -3.33
C ASN A 158 11.75 19.23 -2.25
N LEU A 159 11.94 20.56 -2.33
CA LEU A 159 11.38 21.50 -1.35
C LEU A 159 9.84 21.41 -1.25
N HIS A 160 9.17 21.25 -2.40
CA HIS A 160 7.72 21.13 -2.46
C HIS A 160 7.22 19.86 -1.77
N GLN A 161 7.82 18.72 -2.10
CA GLN A 161 7.56 17.43 -1.47
C GLN A 161 7.85 17.44 0.04
N SER A 162 8.89 18.16 0.47
CA SER A 162 9.21 18.32 1.89
C SER A 162 8.11 19.09 2.63
N HIS A 163 7.61 20.18 2.04
CA HIS A 163 6.48 20.93 2.62
C HIS A 163 5.19 20.11 2.64
N GLN A 164 4.91 19.35 1.58
CA GLN A 164 3.77 18.43 1.54
C GLN A 164 3.84 17.39 2.66
N LEU A 165 4.99 16.74 2.85
CA LEU A 165 5.18 15.76 3.93
C LEU A 165 4.95 16.38 5.30
N LEU A 166 5.46 17.59 5.55
CA LEU A 166 5.23 18.32 6.80
C LEU A 166 3.75 18.65 7.01
N TRP A 167 3.05 19.06 5.96
CA TRP A 167 1.63 19.35 6.03
C TRP A 167 0.81 18.08 6.30
N VAL A 168 1.12 16.96 5.64
CA VAL A 168 0.48 15.66 5.90
C VAL A 168 0.70 15.22 7.35
N ARG A 169 1.92 15.36 7.86
CA ARG A 169 2.24 15.05 9.27
C ARG A 169 1.42 15.91 10.23
N ALA A 170 1.31 17.21 9.97
CA ALA A 170 0.62 18.14 10.84
C ALA A 170 -0.91 17.94 10.85
N ASN A 171 -1.50 17.50 9.74
CA ASN A 171 -2.96 17.49 9.57
C ASN A 171 -3.58 16.08 9.56
N HIS A 172 -2.81 15.04 9.24
CA HIS A 172 -3.35 13.70 8.97
C HIS A 172 -2.66 12.56 9.73
N MET A 173 -1.53 12.82 10.40
CA MET A 173 -0.85 11.78 11.17
C MET A 173 -1.52 11.56 12.54
N ILE A 174 -2.23 10.44 12.66
CA ILE A 174 -2.90 10.04 13.91
C ILE A 174 -2.08 9.11 14.81
N TYR A 175 -1.00 8.53 14.26
CA TYR A 175 -0.10 7.63 14.98
C TYR A 175 1.31 7.73 14.39
N ASP A 176 2.31 7.84 15.27
CA ASP A 176 3.72 7.74 14.92
C ASP A 176 4.48 6.96 16.01
N TYR A 177 5.11 5.87 15.58
CA TYR A 177 5.88 4.98 16.43
C TYR A 177 7.09 5.67 17.08
N CYS A 178 7.65 6.71 16.46
CA CYS A 178 8.74 7.48 17.05
C CYS A 178 8.34 8.26 18.30
N THR A 179 7.06 8.60 18.42
CA THR A 179 6.51 9.38 19.55
C THR A 179 5.76 8.51 20.56
N ASP A 180 5.54 7.24 20.24
CA ASP A 180 4.85 6.27 21.09
C ASP A 180 5.80 5.73 22.18
N THR A 181 5.91 6.48 23.28
CA THR A 181 6.74 6.12 24.44
C THR A 181 6.20 4.93 25.22
N THR A 182 4.93 4.55 25.00
CA THR A 182 4.34 3.38 25.66
C THR A 182 4.84 2.11 25.00
N ARG A 183 4.86 2.07 23.66
CA ARG A 183 5.39 0.93 22.90
C ARG A 183 6.91 0.91 22.85
N PHE A 184 7.53 2.08 22.73
CA PHE A 184 8.98 2.24 22.65
C PHE A 184 9.48 3.13 23.80
N PRO A 185 9.73 2.56 25.00
CA PRO A 185 10.28 3.31 26.13
C PRO A 185 11.65 3.95 25.81
N VAL A 186 12.40 3.32 24.89
CA VAL A 186 13.61 3.89 24.29
C VAL A 186 13.29 4.21 22.83
N THR A 187 13.44 5.47 22.45
CA THR A 187 13.19 5.94 21.08
C THR A 187 14.03 5.15 20.07
N PRO A 188 13.43 4.62 18.99
CA PRO A 188 14.16 3.94 17.94
C PRO A 188 15.28 4.83 17.35
N LEU A 189 16.42 4.23 17.00
CA LEU A 189 17.65 4.96 16.67
C LEU A 189 17.47 5.83 15.41
N GLU A 190 16.69 5.35 14.45
CA GLU A 190 16.29 6.07 13.25
C GLU A 190 15.51 7.35 13.58
N CYS A 191 14.63 7.31 14.57
CA CYS A 191 13.81 8.44 14.99
C CYS A 191 14.63 9.56 15.66
N VAL A 192 15.77 9.21 16.27
CA VAL A 192 16.73 10.18 16.84
C VAL A 192 17.42 10.97 15.75
N HIS A 193 17.71 10.33 14.62
CA HIS A 193 18.42 10.94 13.50
C HIS A 193 17.50 11.56 12.46
N HIS A 194 16.26 11.09 12.34
CA HIS A 194 15.28 11.57 11.41
C HIS A 194 13.90 11.55 12.07
N ARG A 195 13.28 12.72 12.26
CA ARG A 195 11.89 12.76 12.73
C ARG A 195 10.95 12.37 11.61
N HIS A 196 10.09 11.40 11.90
CA HIS A 196 9.14 10.82 10.97
C HIS A 196 7.83 11.57 10.87
#